data_AF-A0A8C7Y5I5-F1
#
_entry.id   AF-A0A8C7Y5I5-F1
#
_cell.length_a   1.000
_cell.length_b   1.000
_cell.length_c   1.000
_cell.angle_alpha   90.00
_cell.angle_beta   90.00
_cell.angle_gamma   90.00
#
_symmetry.space_group_name_H-M   'P 1'
#
loop_
_entity.id
_entity.type
_entity.pdbx_description
1 polymer ?
#
loop_
_entity_poly.entity_id
_entity_poly.type
_entity_poly.pdbx_seq_one_letter_code
_entity_poly.pdbx_strand_id
1 'polypeptide(L)'
;MYLYKATCPEIPNPKQRSARGASGVQSQGQGKLTRQSSIGPGLRPYAPLMLWTANKPNVAVQLKQLEEFLNFHSLSVHDTVAEQLMTIAYESGVNLFDTAEVYAGVCHLLCFFFPSYRRSSFVITTKLYWGGKAETERGLSRKHIIEGLKGSLQRMQLEYVDVVFANRPDSNTPMEEIVRAMTYVINQGMAMYWGTSRWTAMEIMEAYSVARQFNLIPPVCEQAEYHLFQREKVEVQLPELYHKIGVGAMTWSPLACGIITGKYENGIPESSRASMKSYQWLKEKIISEDGRKQQAKLKELNHIAEKLGCTLPQLAVAWCLRNEGVSSVLLGTSNPEQLTENLGAIQVLPKMTSHVVSEIDHILGNRPYSKRDYRS
;
A
#
# COMPACT_ATOMS: atom_id res chain seq x y z
N MET A 1 14.26 29.10 -17.14
CA MET A 1 13.62 30.31 -16.57
C MET A 1 12.17 30.30 -17.02
N TYR A 2 11.25 30.51 -16.07
CA TYR A 2 9.79 30.69 -16.16
C TYR A 2 8.83 29.49 -15.96
N LEU A 3 8.02 29.64 -14.92
CA LEU A 3 6.70 29.06 -14.64
C LEU A 3 5.67 29.45 -15.72
N TYR A 4 4.61 28.66 -15.92
CA TYR A 4 3.24 29.20 -16.06
C TYR A 4 2.12 28.15 -15.86
N LYS A 5 0.99 28.67 -15.35
CA LYS A 5 -0.29 28.05 -14.96
C LYS A 5 -1.36 28.62 -15.91
N ALA A 6 -2.18 27.82 -16.61
CA ALA A 6 -3.52 28.25 -17.10
C ALA A 6 -4.31 27.18 -17.92
N THR A 7 -5.59 27.06 -17.52
CA THR A 7 -6.86 26.92 -18.29
C THR A 7 -7.18 25.70 -19.18
N CYS A 8 -8.34 25.10 -18.90
CA CYS A 8 -9.13 24.24 -19.80
C CYS A 8 -9.59 24.98 -21.06
N PRO A 9 -9.82 24.21 -22.15
CA PRO A 9 -10.94 24.46 -23.05
C PRO A 9 -11.91 23.27 -23.09
N GLU A 10 -13.17 23.60 -23.38
CA GLU A 10 -14.34 22.72 -23.49
C GLU A 10 -14.19 21.60 -24.54
N ILE A 11 -14.85 20.47 -24.29
CA ILE A 11 -14.98 19.35 -25.25
C ILE A 11 -16.29 19.53 -26.04
N PRO A 12 -16.29 19.52 -27.39
CA PRO A 12 -17.53 19.54 -28.16
C PRO A 12 -18.25 18.18 -28.13
N ASN A 13 -19.56 18.27 -28.04
CA ASN A 13 -20.55 17.18 -27.99
C ASN A 13 -20.55 16.32 -29.28
N PRO A 14 -20.52 14.97 -29.22
CA PRO A 14 -20.50 14.14 -30.43
C PRO A 14 -21.92 13.85 -30.93
N LYS A 15 -22.45 14.71 -31.79
CA LYS A 15 -23.53 14.36 -32.72
C LYS A 15 -23.33 15.07 -34.06
N GLN A 16 -22.85 14.34 -35.07
CA GLN A 16 -23.43 14.35 -36.43
C GLN A 16 -22.75 13.32 -37.34
N ARG A 17 -23.59 12.48 -37.96
CA ARG A 17 -23.29 11.61 -39.09
C ARG A 17 -23.03 12.45 -40.35
N SER A 18 -22.18 12.01 -41.27
CA SER A 18 -22.62 11.65 -42.65
C SER A 18 -21.47 11.12 -43.53
N ALA A 19 -21.88 10.39 -44.56
CA ALA A 19 -21.13 9.46 -45.40
C ALA A 19 -20.46 10.09 -46.63
N ARG A 20 -19.57 9.29 -47.26
CA ARG A 20 -19.13 9.19 -48.69
C ARG A 20 -17.63 8.84 -48.70
N GLY A 21 -17.06 7.96 -49.53
CA GLY A 21 -17.51 7.19 -50.69
C GLY A 21 -16.34 6.29 -51.14
N ALA A 22 -16.66 5.27 -51.95
CA ALA A 22 -15.77 4.19 -52.40
C ALA A 22 -14.79 4.59 -53.52
N SER A 23 -13.67 3.85 -53.70
CA SER A 23 -13.28 3.13 -54.95
C SER A 23 -11.77 2.79 -55.07
N GLY A 24 -11.47 1.66 -55.72
CA GLY A 24 -10.20 1.34 -56.45
C GLY A 24 -9.12 0.60 -55.64
N VAL A 25 -8.91 -0.74 -55.66
CA VAL A 25 -8.52 -1.71 -56.73
C VAL A 25 -7.00 -1.83 -56.97
N GLN A 26 -6.47 -3.03 -56.65
CA GLN A 26 -5.30 -3.78 -57.22
C GLN A 26 -3.87 -3.21 -57.01
N SER A 27 -2.77 -3.98 -56.94
CA SER A 27 -2.45 -5.42 -56.90
C SER A 27 -0.93 -5.60 -56.70
N GLN A 28 -0.50 -6.86 -56.55
CA GLN A 28 0.89 -7.41 -56.58
C GLN A 28 1.63 -7.38 -55.23
N GLY A 29 2.28 -8.44 -54.74
CA GLY A 29 2.63 -9.72 -55.34
C GLY A 29 3.94 -10.23 -54.71
N GLN A 30 3.82 -11.25 -53.85
CA GLN A 30 4.76 -12.30 -53.46
C GLN A 30 6.29 -12.07 -53.46
N GLY A 31 6.90 -12.36 -52.29
CA GLY A 31 7.92 -13.42 -52.19
C GLY A 31 9.35 -13.01 -51.85
N LYS A 32 9.82 -13.37 -50.64
CA LYS A 32 10.91 -14.35 -50.44
C LYS A 32 11.27 -14.50 -48.95
N LEU A 33 11.21 -15.75 -48.48
CA LEU A 33 11.89 -16.24 -47.29
C LEU A 33 13.40 -16.33 -47.57
N THR A 34 14.21 -15.84 -46.62
CA THR A 34 15.55 -16.38 -46.38
C THR A 34 15.77 -16.49 -44.87
N ARG A 35 15.98 -17.73 -44.42
CA ARG A 35 16.42 -18.09 -43.06
C ARG A 35 17.85 -17.58 -42.84
N GLN A 36 18.09 -16.95 -41.70
CA GLN A 36 19.34 -17.09 -40.97
C GLN A 36 19.04 -17.31 -39.49
N SER A 37 19.55 -18.42 -38.99
CA SER A 37 19.46 -18.91 -37.62
C SER A 37 20.72 -18.52 -36.85
N SER A 38 20.57 -17.78 -35.76
CA SER A 38 21.49 -17.80 -34.63
C SER A 38 20.80 -17.21 -33.40
N ILE A 39 20.13 -18.04 -32.61
CA ILE A 39 19.67 -17.69 -31.26
C ILE A 39 20.52 -18.50 -30.28
N GLY A 40 21.52 -17.85 -29.70
CA GLY A 40 22.15 -18.31 -28.46
C GLY A 40 21.25 -17.95 -27.27
N PRO A 41 21.28 -18.70 -26.15
CA PRO A 41 20.44 -18.42 -25.00
C PRO A 41 21.04 -17.26 -24.20
N GLY A 42 20.71 -16.04 -24.60
CA GLY A 42 20.82 -14.88 -23.74
C GLY A 42 19.73 -14.97 -22.67
N LEU A 43 20.10 -15.42 -21.47
CA LEU A 43 19.32 -15.23 -20.25
C LEU A 43 18.98 -13.74 -20.12
N ARG A 44 17.76 -13.35 -20.52
CA ARG A 44 17.23 -12.03 -20.19
C ARG A 44 16.85 -12.07 -18.72
N PRO A 45 17.45 -11.26 -17.83
CA PRO A 45 16.94 -11.14 -16.48
C PRO A 45 15.50 -10.63 -16.58
N TYR A 46 14.59 -11.28 -15.85
CA TYR A 46 13.23 -10.81 -15.63
C TYR A 46 13.27 -9.31 -15.31
N ALA A 47 12.68 -8.50 -16.19
CA ALA A 47 12.47 -7.09 -15.93
C ALA A 47 11.50 -6.98 -14.74
N PRO A 48 11.86 -6.35 -13.61
CA PRO A 48 10.91 -6.11 -12.55
C PRO A 48 9.83 -5.16 -13.07
N LEU A 49 8.57 -5.58 -12.99
CA LEU A 49 7.44 -4.69 -13.26
C LEU A 49 7.41 -3.63 -12.15
N MET A 50 7.72 -2.41 -12.56
CA MET A 50 7.92 -1.24 -11.71
C MET A 50 6.56 -0.57 -11.50
N LEU A 51 6.03 -0.56 -10.27
CA LEU A 51 4.94 0.32 -9.87
C LEU A 51 5.57 1.58 -9.24
N TRP A 52 5.75 2.59 -10.12
CA TRP A 52 6.14 3.99 -9.91
C TRP A 52 7.61 4.43 -10.07
N THR A 53 7.81 5.60 -10.71
CA THR A 53 9.01 6.45 -10.62
C THR A 53 8.62 7.94 -10.61
N ALA A 54 9.13 8.72 -9.65
CA ALA A 54 9.55 10.09 -9.88
C ALA A 54 11.08 10.15 -9.96
N ASN A 55 11.59 10.83 -11.01
CA ASN A 55 12.95 11.30 -11.25
C ASN A 55 14.11 10.30 -11.57
N LYS A 56 14.22 9.91 -12.85
CA LYS A 56 15.30 10.34 -13.77
C LYS A 56 14.93 10.06 -15.25
N PRO A 57 15.47 10.82 -16.22
CA PRO A 57 14.83 11.06 -17.52
C PRO A 57 15.13 9.93 -18.50
N ASN A 58 14.08 9.23 -18.94
CA ASN A 58 13.89 8.71 -20.31
C ASN A 58 12.73 7.71 -20.41
N VAL A 59 11.60 7.98 -19.76
CA VAL A 59 10.28 7.55 -20.25
C VAL A 59 9.29 8.60 -19.75
N ALA A 60 8.81 9.45 -20.63
CA ALA A 60 7.83 10.47 -20.31
C ALA A 60 6.43 9.84 -20.30
N VAL A 61 5.74 9.88 -19.17
CA VAL A 61 4.28 9.93 -19.13
C VAL A 61 3.91 11.30 -18.57
N GLN A 62 3.13 12.03 -19.36
CA GLN A 62 2.64 13.36 -19.03
C GLN A 62 1.74 13.33 -17.78
N LEU A 63 2.02 14.24 -16.85
CA LEU A 63 1.16 14.56 -15.71
C LEU A 63 -0.15 15.21 -16.17
N LYS A 64 -1.28 14.57 -15.85
CA LYS A 64 -2.58 15.19 -15.55
C LYS A 64 -3.51 14.14 -14.90
N GLN A 65 -3.94 14.41 -13.66
CA GLN A 65 -5.02 13.78 -12.86
C GLN A 65 -4.76 12.46 -12.10
N LEU A 66 -5.24 12.47 -10.83
CA LEU A 66 -5.53 11.39 -9.84
C LEU A 66 -4.35 10.77 -9.05
N GLU A 67 -4.47 10.33 -7.79
CA GLU A 67 -5.19 10.67 -6.52
C GLU A 67 -4.87 9.48 -5.55
N GLU A 68 -4.71 9.73 -4.25
CA GLU A 68 -4.08 8.83 -3.26
C GLU A 68 -4.99 7.69 -2.73
N PHE A 69 -4.38 6.69 -2.06
CA PHE A 69 -4.94 5.36 -1.74
C PHE A 69 -5.49 5.17 -0.32
N LEU A 70 -6.44 4.23 -0.12
CA LEU A 70 -7.12 3.94 1.15
C LEU A 70 -7.17 2.44 1.48
N ASN A 71 -6.87 2.06 2.73
CA ASN A 71 -7.00 0.69 3.22
C ASN A 71 -8.13 0.49 4.23
N PHE A 72 -8.58 -0.76 4.33
CA PHE A 72 -9.65 -1.18 5.24
C PHE A 72 -9.11 -2.11 6.32
N HIS A 73 -8.83 -1.55 7.50
CA HIS A 73 -8.54 -2.35 8.68
C HIS A 73 -9.82 -2.66 9.45
N SER A 74 -10.03 -3.95 9.73
CA SER A 74 -11.11 -4.56 10.52
C SER A 74 -11.81 -3.60 11.47
N LEU A 75 -12.91 -3.04 11.00
CA LEU A 75 -13.88 -2.41 11.86
C LEU A 75 -15.17 -3.18 11.67
N SER A 76 -15.83 -3.44 12.78
CA SER A 76 -17.19 -3.99 12.87
C SER A 76 -18.18 -2.95 12.36
N VAL A 77 -17.95 -2.46 11.13
CA VAL A 77 -18.86 -1.55 10.47
C VAL A 77 -19.92 -2.39 9.79
N HIS A 78 -21.17 -1.97 9.92
CA HIS A 78 -22.28 -2.58 9.20
C HIS A 78 -21.95 -2.60 7.70
N ASP A 79 -22.32 -3.68 6.99
CA ASP A 79 -21.95 -3.92 5.59
C ASP A 79 -22.17 -2.69 4.68
N THR A 80 -23.25 -1.96 4.93
CA THR A 80 -23.61 -0.71 4.24
C THR A 80 -22.57 0.40 4.37
N VAL A 81 -21.92 0.53 5.53
CA VAL A 81 -20.90 1.56 5.75
C VAL A 81 -19.59 1.16 5.09
N ALA A 82 -19.25 -0.12 5.09
CA ALA A 82 -18.07 -0.60 4.38
C ALA A 82 -18.20 -0.38 2.87
N GLU A 83 -19.39 -0.63 2.30
CA GLU A 83 -19.70 -0.31 0.91
C GLU A 83 -19.54 1.20 0.65
N GLN A 84 -20.14 2.06 1.46
CA GLN A 84 -20.00 3.52 1.32
C GLN A 84 -18.54 3.98 1.36
N LEU A 85 -17.76 3.46 2.31
CA LEU A 85 -16.35 3.78 2.41
C LEU A 85 -15.58 3.35 1.16
N MET A 86 -15.84 2.15 0.63
CA MET A 86 -15.19 1.67 -0.60
C MET A 86 -15.60 2.50 -1.82
N THR A 87 -16.87 2.91 -1.91
CA THR A 87 -17.36 3.81 -2.96
C THR A 87 -16.64 5.13 -2.91
N ILE A 88 -16.63 5.81 -1.76
CA ILE A 88 -15.96 7.10 -1.58
C ILE A 88 -14.48 6.99 -1.92
N ALA A 89 -13.82 5.92 -1.47
CA ALA A 89 -12.42 5.66 -1.78
C ALA A 89 -12.20 5.60 -3.29
N TYR A 90 -12.93 4.70 -3.97
CA TYR A 90 -12.75 4.45 -5.40
C TYR A 90 -13.10 5.67 -6.26
N GLU A 91 -14.19 6.37 -5.94
CA GLU A 91 -14.60 7.60 -6.62
C GLU A 91 -13.62 8.76 -6.41
N SER A 92 -12.87 8.74 -5.29
CA SER A 92 -11.77 9.66 -5.00
C SER A 92 -10.42 9.18 -5.56
N GLY A 93 -10.42 8.26 -6.53
CA GLY A 93 -9.21 7.80 -7.24
C GLY A 93 -8.42 6.67 -6.58
N VAL A 94 -8.83 6.19 -5.39
CA VAL A 94 -8.18 5.03 -4.75
C VAL A 94 -8.37 3.78 -5.59
N ASN A 95 -7.27 3.08 -5.86
CA ASN A 95 -7.32 1.77 -6.50
C ASN A 95 -6.80 0.62 -5.62
N LEU A 96 -6.08 0.88 -4.53
CA LEU A 96 -5.50 -0.15 -3.66
C LEU A 96 -6.44 -0.46 -2.49
N PHE A 97 -6.77 -1.72 -2.29
CA PHE A 97 -7.58 -2.21 -1.17
C PHE A 97 -6.92 -3.43 -0.53
N ASP A 98 -6.74 -3.39 0.78
CA ASP A 98 -6.03 -4.41 1.53
C ASP A 98 -6.92 -5.08 2.57
N THR A 99 -6.72 -6.38 2.74
CA THR A 99 -7.40 -7.21 3.73
C THR A 99 -6.45 -8.29 4.27
N ALA A 100 -6.96 -9.18 5.12
CA ALA A 100 -6.24 -10.37 5.57
C ALA A 100 -7.24 -11.48 5.87
N GLU A 101 -6.81 -12.74 5.81
CA GLU A 101 -7.69 -13.89 6.11
C GLU A 101 -8.25 -13.84 7.55
N VAL A 102 -7.48 -13.28 8.48
CA VAL A 102 -7.88 -13.13 9.89
C VAL A 102 -8.94 -12.03 10.09
N TYR A 103 -9.15 -11.16 9.10
CA TYR A 103 -10.16 -10.10 9.13
C TYR A 103 -11.50 -10.60 8.57
N ALA A 104 -12.04 -11.67 9.16
CA ALA A 104 -13.14 -12.47 8.63
C ALA A 104 -14.35 -11.68 8.07
N GLY A 105 -14.69 -10.51 8.62
CA GLY A 105 -15.79 -9.67 8.12
C GLY A 105 -15.48 -8.87 6.84
N VAL A 106 -14.23 -8.45 6.62
CA VAL A 106 -13.85 -7.55 5.51
C VAL A 106 -13.71 -8.31 4.18
N CYS A 107 -13.22 -9.56 4.21
CA CYS A 107 -13.07 -10.36 2.99
C CYS A 107 -14.40 -10.57 2.24
N HIS A 108 -15.52 -10.74 2.95
CA HIS A 108 -16.82 -10.95 2.31
C HIS A 108 -17.37 -9.66 1.67
N LEU A 109 -17.12 -8.51 2.28
CA LEU A 109 -17.64 -7.22 1.80
C LEU A 109 -17.07 -6.82 0.44
N LEU A 110 -15.84 -7.23 0.15
CA LEU A 110 -15.20 -7.04 -1.15
C LEU A 110 -15.98 -7.73 -2.28
N CYS A 111 -16.69 -8.84 -2.00
CA CYS A 111 -17.51 -9.54 -3.00
C CYS A 111 -18.66 -8.70 -3.53
N PHE A 112 -19.25 -7.84 -2.69
CA PHE A 112 -20.44 -7.07 -3.08
C PHE A 112 -20.06 -5.80 -3.85
N PHE A 113 -18.89 -5.23 -3.56
CA PHE A 113 -18.46 -3.98 -4.14
C PHE A 113 -17.81 -4.13 -5.52
N PHE A 114 -16.88 -5.08 -5.67
CA PHE A 114 -16.07 -5.18 -6.88
C PHE A 114 -16.76 -5.66 -8.17
N PRO A 115 -17.89 -6.40 -8.16
CA PRO A 115 -18.58 -6.75 -9.41
C PRO A 115 -19.03 -5.54 -10.23
N SER A 116 -19.23 -4.39 -9.58
CA SER A 116 -19.61 -3.14 -10.24
C SER A 116 -18.45 -2.42 -10.94
N TYR A 117 -17.20 -2.86 -10.70
CA TYR A 117 -15.99 -2.25 -11.24
C TYR A 117 -15.18 -3.24 -12.06
N ARG A 118 -14.37 -2.74 -12.99
CA ARG A 118 -13.48 -3.61 -13.78
C ARG A 118 -12.39 -4.14 -12.87
N ARG A 119 -12.21 -5.47 -12.78
CA ARG A 119 -11.13 -6.08 -11.99
C ARG A 119 -9.74 -5.48 -12.27
N SER A 120 -9.51 -5.03 -13.51
CA SER A 120 -8.27 -4.42 -13.96
C SER A 120 -8.06 -2.98 -13.50
N SER A 121 -9.03 -2.32 -12.87
CA SER A 121 -8.92 -0.92 -12.42
C SER A 121 -8.57 -0.78 -10.93
N PHE A 122 -8.42 -1.87 -10.20
CA PHE A 122 -8.06 -1.86 -8.78
C PHE A 122 -7.02 -2.94 -8.44
N VAL A 123 -6.33 -2.73 -7.33
CA VAL A 123 -5.28 -3.56 -6.75
C VAL A 123 -5.80 -4.13 -5.43
N ILE A 124 -5.97 -5.45 -5.34
CA ILE A 124 -6.36 -6.14 -4.11
C ILE A 124 -5.16 -6.80 -3.48
N THR A 125 -4.99 -6.59 -2.18
CA THR A 125 -3.97 -7.26 -1.40
C THR A 125 -4.58 -8.02 -0.24
N THR A 126 -4.06 -9.21 0.04
CA THR A 126 -4.47 -10.01 1.21
C THR A 126 -3.25 -10.55 1.94
N LYS A 127 -3.38 -10.86 3.24
CA LYS A 127 -2.31 -11.41 4.06
C LYS A 127 -2.68 -12.76 4.65
N LEU A 128 -1.68 -13.64 4.71
CA LEU A 128 -1.78 -15.00 5.23
C LEU A 128 -0.89 -15.16 6.46
N TYR A 129 -1.45 -15.74 7.52
CA TYR A 129 -0.75 -16.33 8.67
C TYR A 129 -1.73 -16.99 9.66
N TRP A 130 -2.95 -16.45 9.83
CA TRP A 130 -3.93 -16.92 10.82
C TRP A 130 -5.26 -17.21 10.14
N GLY A 131 -5.43 -18.41 9.59
CA GLY A 131 -6.66 -18.80 8.88
C GLY A 131 -7.68 -19.57 9.73
N GLY A 132 -7.29 -20.06 10.91
CA GLY A 132 -8.19 -20.85 11.76
C GLY A 132 -7.61 -21.24 13.11
N LYS A 133 -8.32 -22.14 13.80
CA LYS A 133 -7.97 -22.56 15.17
C LYS A 133 -7.02 -23.76 15.17
N ALA A 134 -7.09 -24.62 14.15
CA ALA A 134 -6.24 -25.80 14.08
C ALA A 134 -4.77 -25.41 13.89
N GLU A 135 -3.87 -26.31 14.30
CA GLU A 135 -2.43 -26.07 14.22
C GLU A 135 -1.96 -25.88 12.77
N THR A 136 -2.61 -26.56 11.81
CA THR A 136 -2.29 -26.46 10.40
C THR A 136 -2.98 -25.28 9.68
N GLU A 137 -3.80 -24.50 10.37
CA GLU A 137 -4.52 -23.33 9.83
C GLU A 137 -3.80 -22.02 10.18
N ARG A 138 -2.49 -22.09 10.47
CA ARG A 138 -1.64 -20.94 10.77
C ARG A 138 -0.21 -21.10 10.25
N GLY A 139 0.55 -20.01 10.24
CA GLY A 139 1.95 -19.95 9.85
C GLY A 139 2.14 -19.70 8.36
N LEU A 140 3.34 -19.98 7.85
CA LEU A 140 3.73 -19.78 6.45
C LEU A 140 4.17 -21.07 5.77
N SER A 141 3.76 -22.22 6.31
CA SER A 141 3.94 -23.50 5.62
C SER A 141 3.29 -23.48 4.24
N ARG A 142 3.83 -24.27 3.31
CA ARG A 142 3.26 -24.43 1.96
C ARG A 142 1.79 -24.83 2.01
N LYS A 143 1.42 -25.70 2.96
CA LYS A 143 0.03 -26.10 3.20
C LYS A 143 -0.84 -24.88 3.48
N HIS A 144 -0.48 -24.08 4.48
CA HIS A 144 -1.27 -22.92 4.88
C HIS A 144 -1.29 -21.82 3.83
N ILE A 145 -0.17 -21.53 3.16
CA ILE A 145 -0.14 -20.52 2.09
C ILE A 145 -1.12 -20.88 0.96
N ILE A 146 -1.14 -22.13 0.52
CA ILE A 146 -2.03 -22.56 -0.57
C ILE A 146 -3.48 -22.61 -0.10
N GLU A 147 -3.77 -23.23 1.04
CA GLU A 147 -5.14 -23.39 1.56
C GLU A 147 -5.74 -22.06 2.01
N GLY A 148 -4.97 -21.24 2.73
CA GLY A 148 -5.37 -19.91 3.19
C GLY A 148 -5.62 -18.93 2.05
N LEU A 149 -4.79 -18.95 0.99
CA LEU A 149 -5.05 -18.13 -0.20
C LEU A 149 -6.29 -18.59 -0.94
N LYS A 150 -6.48 -19.91 -1.16
CA LYS A 150 -7.70 -20.46 -1.77
C LYS A 150 -8.94 -20.04 -0.99
N GLY A 151 -8.92 -20.17 0.34
CA GLY A 151 -10.02 -19.76 1.20
C GLY A 151 -10.27 -18.24 1.12
N SER A 152 -9.23 -17.43 1.03
CA SER A 152 -9.35 -15.97 0.87
C SER A 152 -9.97 -15.59 -0.48
N LEU A 153 -9.49 -16.17 -1.58
CA LEU A 153 -10.03 -15.96 -2.92
C LEU A 153 -11.50 -16.36 -3.01
N GLN A 154 -11.87 -17.51 -2.42
CA GLN A 154 -13.26 -17.96 -2.34
C GLN A 154 -14.14 -16.96 -1.56
N ARG A 155 -13.65 -16.48 -0.40
CA ARG A 155 -14.37 -15.48 0.41
C ARG A 155 -14.49 -14.11 -0.26
N MET A 156 -13.58 -13.77 -1.18
CA MET A 156 -13.59 -12.52 -1.95
C MET A 156 -14.27 -12.65 -3.32
N GLN A 157 -14.63 -13.88 -3.74
CA GLN A 157 -15.12 -14.20 -5.09
C GLN A 157 -14.20 -13.67 -6.20
N LEU A 158 -12.88 -13.79 -5.98
CA LEU A 158 -11.84 -13.38 -6.93
C LEU A 158 -11.07 -14.60 -7.42
N GLU A 159 -10.63 -14.54 -8.68
CA GLU A 159 -9.69 -15.54 -9.23
C GLU A 159 -8.26 -15.31 -8.72
N TYR A 160 -7.89 -14.04 -8.51
CA TYR A 160 -6.56 -13.65 -8.04
C TYR A 160 -6.57 -12.37 -7.20
N VAL A 161 -5.56 -12.24 -6.36
CA VAL A 161 -5.16 -10.97 -5.73
C VAL A 161 -3.95 -10.38 -6.47
N ASP A 162 -3.78 -9.06 -6.43
CA ASP A 162 -2.61 -8.43 -7.03
C ASP A 162 -1.36 -8.71 -6.19
N VAL A 163 -1.46 -8.67 -4.86
CA VAL A 163 -0.35 -9.01 -3.97
C VAL A 163 -0.82 -9.87 -2.80
N VAL A 164 -0.21 -11.05 -2.63
CA VAL A 164 -0.35 -11.85 -1.40
C VAL A 164 0.79 -11.57 -0.45
N PHE A 165 0.49 -11.29 0.81
CA PHE A 165 1.48 -10.97 1.83
C PHE A 165 1.64 -12.10 2.85
N ALA A 166 2.88 -12.37 3.24
CA ALA A 166 3.16 -13.02 4.52
C ALA A 166 2.88 -12.02 5.65
N ASN A 167 1.84 -12.24 6.47
CA ASN A 167 1.35 -11.25 7.44
C ASN A 167 2.38 -10.90 8.55
N ARG A 168 3.22 -11.86 8.90
CA ARG A 168 4.34 -11.76 9.85
C ARG A 168 5.38 -12.84 9.54
N PRO A 169 6.60 -12.78 10.10
CA PRO A 169 7.55 -13.90 10.00
C PRO A 169 7.03 -15.17 10.68
N ASP A 170 7.49 -16.32 10.19
CA ASP A 170 7.24 -17.63 10.76
C ASP A 170 8.57 -18.33 11.05
N SER A 171 8.92 -18.46 12.33
CA SER A 171 10.16 -19.12 12.76
C SER A 171 10.12 -20.64 12.62
N ASN A 172 8.94 -21.23 12.39
CA ASN A 172 8.76 -22.68 12.32
C ASN A 172 8.79 -23.20 10.88
N THR A 173 8.73 -22.31 9.88
CA THR A 173 8.77 -22.69 8.46
C THR A 173 10.07 -22.20 7.82
N PRO A 174 10.87 -23.06 7.19
CA PRO A 174 12.08 -22.64 6.48
C PRO A 174 11.79 -21.63 5.36
N MET A 175 12.67 -20.63 5.20
CA MET A 175 12.52 -19.58 4.18
C MET A 175 12.34 -20.13 2.76
N GLU A 176 13.06 -21.20 2.42
CA GLU A 176 12.93 -21.87 1.12
C GLU A 176 11.50 -22.35 0.86
N GLU A 177 10.86 -22.95 1.84
CA GLU A 177 9.47 -23.42 1.70
C GLU A 177 8.52 -22.25 1.47
N ILE A 178 8.67 -21.16 2.24
CA ILE A 178 7.86 -19.95 2.12
C ILE A 178 7.97 -19.37 0.70
N VAL A 179 9.19 -19.14 0.22
CA VAL A 179 9.43 -18.53 -1.11
C VAL A 179 8.95 -19.44 -2.24
N ARG A 180 9.12 -20.77 -2.12
CA ARG A 180 8.58 -21.74 -3.09
C ARG A 180 7.05 -21.75 -3.09
N ALA A 181 6.41 -21.64 -1.93
CA ALA A 181 4.95 -21.60 -1.82
C ALA A 181 4.38 -20.30 -2.42
N MET A 182 4.99 -19.15 -2.12
CA MET A 182 4.61 -17.86 -2.73
C MET A 182 4.81 -17.86 -4.24
N THR A 183 5.93 -18.39 -4.72
CA THR A 183 6.19 -18.55 -6.16
C THR A 183 5.19 -19.48 -6.82
N TYR A 184 4.80 -20.57 -6.15
CA TYR A 184 3.80 -21.49 -6.65
C TYR A 184 2.44 -20.82 -6.84
N VAL A 185 1.93 -20.09 -5.86
CA VAL A 185 0.61 -19.45 -5.99
C VAL A 185 0.59 -18.37 -7.07
N ILE A 186 1.72 -17.70 -7.32
CA ILE A 186 1.86 -16.79 -8.46
C ILE A 186 1.83 -17.54 -9.79
N ASN A 187 2.61 -18.62 -9.91
CA ASN A 187 2.63 -19.43 -11.13
C ASN A 187 1.29 -20.13 -11.42
N GLN A 188 0.44 -20.33 -10.41
CA GLN A 188 -0.92 -20.84 -10.56
C GLN A 188 -1.94 -19.74 -10.91
N GLY A 189 -1.50 -18.48 -11.02
CA GLY A 189 -2.37 -17.34 -11.31
C GLY A 189 -3.27 -16.92 -10.15
N MET A 190 -3.01 -17.39 -8.91
CA MET A 190 -3.79 -17.02 -7.72
C MET A 190 -3.36 -15.66 -7.14
N ALA A 191 -2.15 -15.22 -7.46
CA ALA A 191 -1.63 -13.90 -7.12
C ALA A 191 -0.76 -13.37 -8.26
N MET A 192 -0.71 -12.04 -8.45
CA MET A 192 0.24 -11.45 -9.43
C MET A 192 1.64 -11.32 -8.82
N TYR A 193 1.72 -10.89 -7.55
CA TYR A 193 2.96 -10.71 -6.81
C TYR A 193 2.82 -11.21 -5.38
N TRP A 194 3.94 -11.22 -4.65
CA TRP A 194 3.92 -11.42 -3.21
C TRP A 194 4.80 -10.40 -2.48
N GLY A 195 4.51 -10.21 -1.20
CA GLY A 195 5.25 -9.31 -0.33
C GLY A 195 5.35 -9.83 1.10
N THR A 196 6.08 -9.08 1.93
CA THR A 196 6.30 -9.38 3.34
C THR A 196 5.58 -8.33 4.21
N SER A 197 5.31 -8.64 5.47
CA SER A 197 4.73 -7.70 6.43
C SER A 197 5.33 -7.96 7.79
N ARG A 198 5.85 -6.93 8.46
CA ARG A 198 6.53 -7.03 9.78
C ARG A 198 7.83 -7.82 9.76
N TRP A 199 8.40 -8.07 8.59
CA TRP A 199 9.68 -8.77 8.47
C TRP A 199 10.84 -7.83 8.74
N THR A 200 11.92 -8.33 9.32
CA THR A 200 13.16 -7.59 9.46
C THR A 200 13.83 -7.43 8.09
N ALA A 201 14.71 -6.43 7.95
CA ALA A 201 15.49 -6.27 6.72
C ALA A 201 16.35 -7.51 6.39
N MET A 202 16.77 -8.25 7.42
CA MET A 202 17.52 -9.50 7.28
C MET A 202 16.65 -10.59 6.64
N GLU A 203 15.45 -10.84 7.16
CA GLU A 203 14.53 -11.87 6.64
C GLU A 203 14.08 -11.54 5.20
N ILE A 204 13.87 -10.26 4.86
CA ILE A 204 13.54 -9.85 3.49
C ILE A 204 14.71 -10.14 2.55
N MET A 205 15.95 -9.86 2.97
CA MET A 205 17.14 -10.18 2.20
C MET A 205 17.36 -11.69 2.08
N GLU A 206 17.03 -12.47 3.11
CA GLU A 206 17.07 -13.94 3.07
C GLU A 206 16.07 -14.48 2.03
N ALA A 207 14.83 -13.99 2.03
CA ALA A 207 13.83 -14.34 1.01
C ALA A 207 14.32 -14.02 -0.41
N TYR A 208 14.94 -12.84 -0.59
CA TYR A 208 15.55 -12.46 -1.86
C TYR A 208 16.69 -13.41 -2.25
N SER A 209 17.58 -13.75 -1.31
CA SER A 209 18.70 -14.67 -1.52
C SER A 209 18.23 -16.05 -1.97
N VAL A 210 17.25 -16.62 -1.25
CA VAL A 210 16.58 -17.88 -1.62
C VAL A 210 15.98 -17.80 -3.02
N ALA A 211 15.29 -16.70 -3.33
CA ALA A 211 14.69 -16.52 -4.64
C ALA A 211 15.74 -16.49 -5.76
N ARG A 212 16.87 -15.82 -5.55
CA ARG A 212 17.97 -15.80 -6.52
C ARG A 212 18.66 -17.15 -6.65
N GLN A 213 18.91 -17.84 -5.54
CA GLN A 213 19.58 -19.14 -5.53
C GLN A 213 18.79 -20.21 -6.29
N PHE A 214 17.46 -20.23 -6.12
CA PHE A 214 16.60 -21.27 -6.68
C PHE A 214 15.77 -20.83 -7.88
N ASN A 215 16.07 -19.66 -8.46
CA ASN A 215 15.33 -19.06 -9.58
C ASN A 215 13.82 -18.97 -9.32
N LEU A 216 13.46 -18.47 -8.14
CA LEU A 216 12.10 -18.23 -7.69
C LEU A 216 11.79 -16.73 -7.75
N ILE A 217 10.54 -16.36 -7.44
CA ILE A 217 10.07 -14.97 -7.52
C ILE A 217 10.36 -14.28 -6.17
N PRO A 218 11.14 -13.18 -6.13
CA PRO A 218 11.41 -12.44 -4.90
C PRO A 218 10.19 -11.59 -4.45
N PRO A 219 10.10 -11.18 -3.18
CA PRO A 219 9.04 -10.28 -2.73
C PRO A 219 9.22 -8.89 -3.34
N VAL A 220 8.12 -8.19 -3.63
CA VAL A 220 8.15 -6.86 -4.27
C VAL A 220 7.93 -5.71 -3.30
N CYS A 221 7.37 -5.98 -2.12
CA CYS A 221 6.93 -4.96 -1.19
C CYS A 221 7.01 -5.46 0.26
N GLU A 222 7.39 -4.57 1.18
CA GLU A 222 7.24 -4.78 2.62
C GLU A 222 6.13 -3.89 3.16
N GLN A 223 5.21 -4.52 3.90
CA GLN A 223 4.17 -3.84 4.66
C GLN A 223 4.61 -3.52 6.10
N ALA A 224 5.01 -2.28 6.35
CA ALA A 224 5.62 -1.86 7.60
C ALA A 224 4.81 -0.80 8.36
N GLU A 225 4.86 -0.82 9.69
CA GLU A 225 4.27 0.25 10.51
C GLU A 225 5.03 1.55 10.25
N TYR A 226 4.29 2.63 9.94
CA TYR A 226 4.89 3.95 9.80
C TYR A 226 3.95 5.04 10.26
N HIS A 227 4.42 5.83 11.23
CA HIS A 227 3.73 7.00 11.73
C HIS A 227 4.70 7.87 12.53
N LEU A 228 4.23 9.02 13.01
CA LEU A 228 5.05 10.01 13.75
C LEU A 228 5.86 9.38 14.91
N PHE A 229 5.30 8.37 15.59
CA PHE A 229 5.95 7.66 16.70
C PHE A 229 6.66 6.34 16.34
N GLN A 230 6.66 5.90 15.08
CA GLN A 230 7.29 4.66 14.62
C GLN A 230 7.92 4.89 13.24
N ARG A 231 9.25 5.11 13.22
CA ARG A 231 9.95 5.70 12.06
C ARG A 231 11.11 4.87 11.53
N GLU A 232 11.86 4.26 12.44
CA GLU A 232 13.20 3.72 12.19
C GLU A 232 13.26 2.77 10.98
N LYS A 233 12.45 1.72 10.97
CA LYS A 233 12.45 0.74 9.86
C LYS A 233 12.22 1.39 8.50
N VAL A 234 11.23 2.27 8.39
CA VAL A 234 10.79 2.85 7.11
C VAL A 234 11.69 3.99 6.65
N GLU A 235 12.26 4.77 7.57
CA GLU A 235 13.16 5.88 7.22
C GLU A 235 14.62 5.44 7.05
N VAL A 236 15.04 4.31 7.65
CA VAL A 236 16.44 3.86 7.63
C VAL A 236 16.65 2.55 6.88
N GLN A 237 15.85 1.52 7.17
CA GLN A 237 16.10 0.17 6.64
C GLN A 237 15.49 -0.03 5.24
N LEU A 238 14.23 0.38 5.04
CA LEU A 238 13.53 0.15 3.76
C LEU A 238 14.15 0.90 2.57
N PRO A 239 14.68 2.13 2.69
CA PRO A 239 15.36 2.79 1.58
C PRO A 239 16.58 2.00 1.10
N GLU A 240 17.32 1.38 2.02
CA GLU A 240 18.45 0.50 1.66
C GLU A 240 17.99 -0.76 0.93
N LEU A 241 16.87 -1.38 1.35
CA LEU A 241 16.29 -2.52 0.65
C LEU A 241 15.79 -2.14 -0.75
N TYR A 242 15.14 -0.99 -0.88
CA TYR A 242 14.72 -0.46 -2.17
C TYR A 242 15.92 -0.30 -3.12
N HIS A 243 16.98 0.37 -2.67
CA HIS A 243 18.18 0.58 -3.49
C HIS A 243 18.93 -0.71 -3.85
N LYS A 244 18.93 -1.72 -2.97
CA LYS A 244 19.68 -2.97 -3.19
C LYS A 244 18.91 -4.01 -4.00
N ILE A 245 17.62 -4.18 -3.72
CA ILE A 245 16.81 -5.29 -4.24
C ILE A 245 15.47 -4.87 -4.83
N GLY A 246 15.14 -3.57 -4.81
CA GLY A 246 13.93 -3.02 -5.44
C GLY A 246 12.64 -3.25 -4.65
N VAL A 247 12.72 -3.60 -3.36
CA VAL A 247 11.54 -3.79 -2.50
C VAL A 247 10.94 -2.43 -2.14
N GLY A 248 9.67 -2.22 -2.51
CA GLY A 248 8.90 -1.03 -2.14
C GLY A 248 8.38 -1.07 -0.70
N ALA A 249 7.88 0.07 -0.22
CA ALA A 249 7.30 0.19 1.12
C ALA A 249 5.81 0.57 1.04
N MET A 250 4.95 -0.27 1.62
CA MET A 250 3.54 -0.01 1.80
C MET A 250 3.26 0.12 3.31
N THR A 251 2.90 1.30 3.79
CA THR A 251 2.98 1.57 5.25
C THR A 251 1.63 1.51 5.94
N TRP A 252 1.53 1.00 7.16
CA TRP A 252 0.26 0.86 7.88
C TRP A 252 0.22 1.55 9.23
N SER A 253 -1.01 1.73 9.74
CA SER A 253 -1.32 2.49 10.96
C SER A 253 -0.76 3.93 10.98
N PRO A 254 -0.96 4.75 9.95
CA PRO A 254 -0.44 6.13 9.90
C PRO A 254 -0.93 7.00 11.06
N LEU A 255 -2.08 6.67 11.64
CA LEU A 255 -2.66 7.34 12.79
C LEU A 255 -2.45 6.59 14.12
N ALA A 256 -1.55 5.59 14.14
CA ALA A 256 -1.25 4.74 15.29
C ALA A 256 -2.53 4.21 15.98
N CYS A 257 -3.37 3.51 15.22
CA CYS A 257 -4.69 3.03 15.68
C CYS A 257 -5.67 4.13 16.17
N GLY A 258 -5.48 5.37 15.72
CA GLY A 258 -6.29 6.53 16.11
C GLY A 258 -5.70 7.36 17.23
N ILE A 259 -4.53 6.99 17.78
CA ILE A 259 -3.82 7.75 18.80
C ILE A 259 -3.51 9.17 18.32
N ILE A 260 -3.06 9.29 17.07
CA ILE A 260 -2.59 10.56 16.49
C ILE A 260 -3.72 11.54 16.19
N THR A 261 -4.99 11.13 16.25
CA THR A 261 -6.10 12.07 16.00
C THR A 261 -6.38 13.00 17.19
N GLY A 262 -5.66 12.87 18.32
CA GLY A 262 -5.90 13.63 19.54
C GLY A 262 -7.15 13.19 20.35
N LYS A 263 -7.93 12.22 19.86
CA LYS A 263 -9.22 11.82 20.49
C LYS A 263 -9.10 11.24 21.90
N TYR A 264 -7.87 10.92 22.33
CA TYR A 264 -7.59 10.30 23.63
C TYR A 264 -7.04 11.26 24.68
N GLU A 265 -6.99 12.57 24.38
CA GLU A 265 -6.47 13.59 25.29
C GLU A 265 -7.19 13.57 26.66
N ASN A 266 -8.52 13.40 26.63
CA ASN A 266 -9.39 13.47 27.81
C ASN A 266 -9.93 12.10 28.25
N GLY A 267 -9.19 11.02 27.97
CA GLY A 267 -9.58 9.64 28.30
C GLY A 267 -9.95 8.81 27.07
N ILE A 268 -10.63 7.68 27.29
CA ILE A 268 -10.97 6.73 26.22
C ILE A 268 -12.44 6.91 25.82
N PRO A 269 -12.74 7.46 24.62
CA PRO A 269 -14.12 7.58 24.16
C PRO A 269 -14.77 6.22 23.96
N GLU A 270 -16.06 6.09 24.30
CA GLU A 270 -16.81 4.82 24.24
C GLU A 270 -16.91 4.24 22.83
N SER A 271 -17.00 5.08 21.79
CA SER A 271 -17.06 4.66 20.39
C SER A 271 -15.69 4.43 19.74
N SER A 272 -14.60 4.56 20.50
CA SER A 272 -13.25 4.48 19.97
C SER A 272 -12.74 3.03 19.85
N ARG A 273 -11.71 2.81 19.02
CA ARG A 273 -11.08 1.48 18.91
C ARG A 273 -10.56 0.94 20.26
N ALA A 274 -10.07 1.82 21.13
CA ALA A 274 -9.50 1.47 22.42
C ALA A 274 -10.55 1.08 23.49
N SER A 275 -11.85 1.31 23.25
CA SER A 275 -12.91 0.84 24.16
C SER A 275 -13.31 -0.62 23.89
N MET A 276 -12.94 -1.17 22.74
CA MET A 276 -13.32 -2.52 22.32
C MET A 276 -12.58 -3.58 23.14
N LYS A 277 -13.29 -4.64 23.54
CA LYS A 277 -12.73 -5.74 24.38
C LYS A 277 -11.47 -6.39 23.78
N SER A 278 -11.43 -6.56 22.46
CA SER A 278 -10.29 -7.14 21.74
C SER A 278 -9.07 -6.21 21.64
N TYR A 279 -9.19 -4.96 22.07
CA TYR A 279 -8.17 -3.91 21.97
C TYR A 279 -7.70 -3.39 23.33
N GLN A 280 -7.81 -4.22 24.38
CA GLN A 280 -7.35 -3.88 25.73
C GLN A 280 -5.85 -3.45 25.76
N TRP A 281 -5.01 -4.09 24.93
CA TRP A 281 -3.61 -3.72 24.75
C TRP A 281 -3.43 -2.26 24.24
N LEU A 282 -4.36 -1.77 23.41
CA LEU A 282 -4.31 -0.40 22.88
C LEU A 282 -4.68 0.59 23.98
N LYS A 283 -5.69 0.27 24.79
CA LYS A 283 -6.05 1.06 25.97
C LYS A 283 -4.88 1.19 26.94
N GLU A 284 -4.20 0.09 27.24
CA GLU A 284 -3.01 0.06 28.09
C GLU A 284 -1.86 0.92 27.50
N LYS A 285 -1.62 0.82 26.20
CA LYS A 285 -0.65 1.67 25.49
C LYS A 285 -0.99 3.17 25.63
N ILE A 286 -2.26 3.55 25.49
CA ILE A 286 -2.70 4.95 25.58
C ILE A 286 -2.53 5.51 27.00
N ILE A 287 -2.90 4.76 28.04
CA ILE A 287 -2.85 5.24 29.44
C ILE A 287 -1.45 5.14 30.06
N SER A 288 -0.53 4.44 29.40
CA SER A 288 0.87 4.32 29.82
C SER A 288 1.58 5.69 29.90
N GLU A 289 2.72 5.73 30.57
CA GLU A 289 3.54 6.94 30.63
C GLU A 289 3.97 7.42 29.23
N ASP A 290 4.38 6.49 28.37
CA ASP A 290 4.77 6.80 26.99
C ASP A 290 3.58 7.27 26.15
N GLY A 291 2.39 6.67 26.36
CA GLY A 291 1.15 7.14 25.75
C GLY A 291 0.83 8.58 26.12
N ARG A 292 0.96 8.95 27.41
CA ARG A 292 0.79 10.34 27.87
C ARG A 292 1.82 11.30 27.27
N LYS A 293 3.09 10.89 27.17
CA LYS A 293 4.13 11.68 26.48
C LYS A 293 3.81 11.89 25.00
N GLN A 294 3.27 10.88 24.32
CA GLN A 294 2.79 11.02 22.94
C GLN A 294 1.64 12.02 22.84
N GLN A 295 0.65 11.96 23.75
CA GLN A 295 -0.45 12.93 23.78
C GLN A 295 0.03 14.38 23.97
N ALA A 296 1.03 14.61 24.84
CA ALA A 296 1.62 15.94 24.99
C ALA A 296 2.21 16.47 23.67
N LYS A 297 2.98 15.65 22.96
CA LYS A 297 3.55 15.99 21.65
C LYS A 297 2.46 16.25 20.60
N LEU A 298 1.35 15.50 20.65
CA LEU A 298 0.22 15.73 19.73
C LEU A 298 -0.42 17.11 19.92
N LYS A 299 -0.45 17.66 21.15
CA LYS A 299 -0.91 19.04 21.38
C LYS A 299 -0.02 20.06 20.66
N GLU A 300 1.29 19.89 20.77
CA GLU A 300 2.25 20.76 20.08
C GLU A 300 2.14 20.64 18.55
N LEU A 301 1.98 19.43 18.03
CA LEU A 301 1.75 19.18 16.60
C LEU A 301 0.42 19.76 16.11
N ASN A 302 -0.60 19.84 16.95
CA ASN A 302 -1.88 20.44 16.58
C ASN A 302 -1.72 21.93 16.24
N HIS A 303 -0.81 22.66 16.90
CA HIS A 303 -0.50 24.04 16.52
C HIS A 303 0.10 24.16 15.12
N ILE A 304 0.88 23.17 14.68
CA ILE A 304 1.37 23.12 13.29
C ILE A 304 0.21 22.86 12.34
N ALA A 305 -0.67 21.91 12.66
CA ALA A 305 -1.85 21.60 11.86
C ALA A 305 -2.75 22.83 11.67
N GLU A 306 -3.01 23.57 12.76
CA GLU A 306 -3.77 24.83 12.75
C GLU A 306 -3.12 25.89 11.85
N LYS A 307 -1.80 26.12 11.97
CA LYS A 307 -1.05 27.05 11.10
C LYS A 307 -1.17 26.68 9.62
N LEU A 308 -1.20 25.38 9.30
CA LEU A 308 -1.31 24.88 7.93
C LEU A 308 -2.75 24.80 7.43
N GLY A 309 -3.74 25.07 8.30
CA GLY A 309 -5.16 25.00 7.98
C GLY A 309 -5.61 23.58 7.65
N CYS A 310 -5.12 22.58 8.39
CA CYS A 310 -5.50 21.17 8.24
C CYS A 310 -5.76 20.52 9.59
N THR A 311 -6.34 19.32 9.59
CA THR A 311 -6.51 18.54 10.82
C THR A 311 -5.22 17.80 11.18
N LEU A 312 -5.07 17.39 12.44
CA LEU A 312 -3.93 16.59 12.88
C LEU A 312 -3.84 15.23 12.15
N PRO A 313 -4.95 14.50 11.88
CA PRO A 313 -4.92 13.34 11.00
C PRO A 313 -4.38 13.64 9.60
N GLN A 314 -4.84 14.72 8.97
CA GLN A 314 -4.34 15.12 7.65
C GLN A 314 -2.85 15.43 7.66
N LEU A 315 -2.37 16.16 8.67
CA LEU A 315 -0.96 16.45 8.87
C LEU A 315 -0.14 15.15 8.97
N ALA A 316 -0.59 14.19 9.78
CA ALA A 316 0.12 12.94 10.01
C ALA A 316 0.19 12.04 8.77
N VAL A 317 -0.91 11.94 8.02
CA VAL A 317 -0.95 11.15 6.77
C VAL A 317 -0.07 11.80 5.70
N ALA A 318 -0.19 13.12 5.51
CA ALA A 318 0.68 13.86 4.59
C ALA A 318 2.16 13.76 4.98
N TRP A 319 2.45 13.74 6.28
CA TRP A 319 3.80 13.52 6.78
C TRP A 319 4.32 12.14 6.39
N CYS A 320 3.51 11.08 6.50
CA CYS A 320 3.93 9.74 6.04
C CYS A 320 4.22 9.72 4.53
N LEU A 321 3.38 10.39 3.73
CA LEU A 321 3.51 10.45 2.26
C LEU A 321 4.66 11.34 1.77
N ARG A 322 5.21 12.22 2.62
CA ARG A 322 6.36 13.07 2.25
C ARG A 322 7.60 12.27 1.86
N ASN A 323 7.71 11.03 2.35
CA ASN A 323 8.86 10.18 2.11
C ASN A 323 8.69 9.51 0.75
N GLU A 324 9.51 9.89 -0.23
CA GLU A 324 9.48 9.31 -1.58
C GLU A 324 9.75 7.78 -1.61
N GLY A 325 10.35 7.23 -0.54
CA GLY A 325 10.52 5.79 -0.38
C GLY A 325 9.24 5.04 0.03
N VAL A 326 8.20 5.75 0.47
CA VAL A 326 6.89 5.18 0.79
C VAL A 326 6.02 5.20 -0.46
N SER A 327 5.68 4.03 -0.96
CA SER A 327 4.85 3.88 -2.17
C SER A 327 3.37 4.11 -1.90
N SER A 328 2.90 3.77 -0.70
CA SER A 328 1.51 3.98 -0.28
C SER A 328 1.37 4.00 1.25
N VAL A 329 0.34 4.68 1.74
CA VAL A 329 -0.04 4.75 3.15
C VAL A 329 -1.42 4.14 3.32
N LEU A 330 -1.48 3.07 4.10
CA LEU A 330 -2.66 2.28 4.35
C LEU A 330 -3.49 2.91 5.45
N LEU A 331 -4.55 3.59 5.04
CA LEU A 331 -5.51 4.22 5.94
C LEU A 331 -6.42 3.17 6.60
N GLY A 332 -7.24 3.63 7.55
CA GLY A 332 -8.19 2.78 8.25
C GLY A 332 -9.19 3.66 8.98
N THR A 333 -10.45 3.56 8.59
CA THR A 333 -11.53 4.45 9.04
C THR A 333 -12.77 3.67 9.40
N SER A 334 -13.56 4.20 10.35
CA SER A 334 -14.80 3.58 10.81
C SER A 334 -16.06 4.22 10.26
N ASN A 335 -15.92 5.37 9.59
CA ASN A 335 -17.04 6.11 9.01
C ASN A 335 -16.57 6.97 7.82
N PRO A 336 -17.50 7.36 6.93
CA PRO A 336 -17.23 8.20 5.77
C PRO A 336 -16.54 9.54 6.10
N GLU A 337 -16.87 10.14 7.24
CA GLU A 337 -16.33 11.46 7.61
C GLU A 337 -14.82 11.39 7.85
N GLN A 338 -14.36 10.38 8.59
CA GLN A 338 -12.93 10.12 8.78
C GLN A 338 -12.23 9.81 7.45
N LEU A 339 -12.91 9.14 6.52
CA LEU A 339 -12.35 8.80 5.23
C LEU A 339 -12.08 10.05 4.40
N THR A 340 -13.11 10.88 4.23
CA THR A 340 -13.04 12.15 3.52
C THR A 340 -12.05 13.10 4.18
N GLU A 341 -12.01 13.14 5.52
CA GLU A 341 -11.00 13.91 6.25
C GLU A 341 -9.59 13.45 5.91
N ASN A 342 -9.30 12.15 6.01
CA ASN A 342 -7.97 11.60 5.76
C ASN A 342 -7.54 11.76 4.30
N LEU A 343 -8.46 11.64 3.34
CA LEU A 343 -8.18 11.91 1.92
C LEU A 343 -7.76 13.37 1.68
N GLY A 344 -8.24 14.30 2.51
CA GLY A 344 -7.80 15.69 2.49
C GLY A 344 -6.29 15.89 2.77
N ALA A 345 -5.58 14.87 3.27
CA ALA A 345 -4.13 14.91 3.47
C ALA A 345 -3.34 15.23 2.19
N ILE A 346 -3.85 14.83 1.02
CA ILE A 346 -3.29 15.18 -0.31
C ILE A 346 -3.04 16.69 -0.41
N GLN A 347 -3.98 17.49 0.09
CA GLN A 347 -3.92 18.96 -0.01
C GLN A 347 -2.90 19.57 0.95
N VAL A 348 -2.44 18.80 1.94
CA VAL A 348 -1.42 19.19 2.92
C VAL A 348 -0.02 18.85 2.43
N LEU A 349 0.13 17.81 1.61
CA LEU A 349 1.44 17.34 1.13
C LEU A 349 2.29 18.45 0.49
N PRO A 350 1.78 19.35 -0.37
CA PRO A 350 2.56 20.47 -0.91
C PRO A 350 3.01 21.50 0.14
N LYS A 351 2.35 21.55 1.30
CA LYS A 351 2.69 22.44 2.42
C LYS A 351 3.78 21.84 3.33
N MET A 352 4.17 20.59 3.10
CA MET A 352 5.17 19.86 3.90
C MET A 352 6.61 20.29 3.56
N THR A 353 6.90 21.57 3.80
CA THR A 353 8.22 22.16 3.55
C THR A 353 9.28 21.61 4.51
N SER A 354 10.57 21.78 4.17
CA SER A 354 11.68 21.39 5.06
C SER A 354 11.59 22.05 6.45
N HIS A 355 11.09 23.28 6.53
CA HIS A 355 10.87 23.97 7.80
C HIS A 355 9.81 23.28 8.66
N VAL A 356 8.65 22.96 8.08
CA VAL A 356 7.56 22.24 8.77
C VAL A 356 8.05 20.86 9.23
N VAL A 357 8.76 20.13 8.37
CA VAL A 357 9.31 18.81 8.72
C VAL A 357 10.32 18.93 9.87
N SER A 358 11.16 19.97 9.88
CA SER A 358 12.10 20.22 10.96
C SER A 358 11.41 20.58 12.29
N GLU A 359 10.31 21.34 12.25
CA GLU A 359 9.51 21.66 13.45
C GLU A 359 8.87 20.39 14.02
N ILE A 360 8.31 19.54 13.15
CA ILE A 360 7.77 18.22 13.53
C ILE A 360 8.87 17.32 14.11
N ASP A 361 10.04 17.23 13.48
CA ASP A 361 11.18 16.45 13.98
C ASP A 361 11.64 16.93 15.37
N HIS A 362 11.64 18.24 15.61
CA HIS A 362 12.00 18.83 16.90
C HIS A 362 11.01 18.42 18.00
N ILE A 363 9.70 18.58 17.76
CA ILE A 363 8.65 18.18 18.71
C ILE A 363 8.71 16.67 18.99
N LEU A 364 8.88 15.86 17.94
CA LEU A 364 8.90 14.42 18.09
C LEU A 364 10.16 13.93 18.79
N GLY A 365 11.31 14.58 18.58
CA GLY A 365 12.59 14.22 19.21
C GLY A 365 13.02 12.77 18.95
N ASN A 366 12.55 12.18 17.84
CA ASN A 366 12.72 10.77 17.53
C ASN A 366 13.18 10.52 16.08
N ARG A 367 13.74 11.55 15.43
CA ARG A 367 14.29 11.41 14.08
C ARG A 367 15.37 10.32 14.11
N PRO A 368 15.21 9.25 13.32
CA PRO A 368 16.17 8.16 13.33
C PRO A 368 17.48 8.61 12.70
N TYR A 369 18.59 8.11 13.23
CA TYR A 369 19.92 8.37 12.68
C TYR A 369 20.08 7.65 11.33
N SER A 370 20.51 8.37 10.31
CA SER A 370 20.80 7.80 8.99
C SER A 370 22.30 7.67 8.77
N LYS A 371 22.73 6.69 7.96
CA LYS A 371 24.15 6.53 7.64
C LYS A 371 24.76 7.74 6.91
N ARG A 372 23.94 8.61 6.32
CA ARG A 372 24.40 9.85 5.68
C ARG A 372 24.93 10.86 6.71
N ASP A 373 24.52 10.73 7.97
CA ASP A 373 24.91 11.61 9.07
C ASP A 373 26.34 11.30 9.60
N TYR A 374 26.97 10.19 9.21
CA TYR A 374 28.37 9.88 9.60
C TYR A 374 29.43 10.70 8.85
N ARG A 375 29.05 11.39 7.78
CA ARG A 375 29.98 12.16 6.92
C ARG A 375 29.88 13.68 7.11
N SER A 376 28.98 14.12 7.98
CA SER A 376 28.77 15.51 8.40
C SER A 376 29.26 15.66 9.84
#